data_AF-A0A535F7A6-F1
#
_entry.id   AF-A0A535F7A6-F1
#
_cell.length_a   1.000
_cell.length_b   1.000
_cell.length_c   1.000
_cell.angle_alpha   90.00
_cell.angle_beta   90.00
_cell.angle_gamma   90.00
#
_symmetry.space_group_name_H-M   'P 1'
#
loop_
_entity.id
_entity.type
_entity.pdbx_description
1 polymer ?
#
loop_
_entity_poly.entity_id
_entity_poly.type
_entity_poly.pdbx_seq_one_letter_code
_entity_poly.pdbx_strand_id
1 'polypeptide(L)'
;MLAARISYFLNLKGPSLTIDTARSSSLVAIHLACESLRSGESTMALAGGVFVMSSPQYYLMAAKTQMLSPDGTCKTFDRGANGIVLGEGVGTLVLKPLGAAIADRDHIYGVIKGSAINQDGRTKGITAPDMLAQKALLVSL
;
A
#
# COMPACT_ATOMS: atom_id res chain seq x y z
N MET A 1 -15.01 -1.26 8.42
CA MET A 1 -15.49 0.13 8.28
C MET A 1 -14.39 1.16 8.51
N LEU A 2 -13.14 0.91 8.09
CA LEU A 2 -12.02 1.81 8.39
C LEU A 2 -12.19 3.17 7.70
N ALA A 3 -12.23 3.17 6.36
CA ALA A 3 -12.38 4.38 5.57
C ALA A 3 -13.71 5.11 5.84
N ALA A 4 -14.82 4.37 5.94
CA ALA A 4 -16.14 4.95 6.17
C ALA A 4 -16.24 5.77 7.47
N ARG A 5 -15.54 5.35 8.55
CA ARG A 5 -15.51 6.12 9.81
C ARG A 5 -14.78 7.44 9.65
N ILE A 6 -13.70 7.49 8.88
CA ILE A 6 -12.96 8.71 8.57
C ILE A 6 -13.84 9.64 7.72
N SER A 7 -14.46 9.13 6.66
CA SER A 7 -15.36 9.90 5.80
C SER A 7 -16.56 10.46 6.56
N TYR A 8 -17.16 9.68 7.45
CA TYR A 8 -18.25 10.13 8.31
C TYR A 8 -17.79 11.25 9.25
N PHE A 9 -16.68 11.05 9.96
CA PHE A 9 -16.17 12.02 10.93
C PHE A 9 -15.78 13.36 10.29
N LEU A 10 -15.13 13.31 9.12
CA LEU A 10 -14.69 14.49 8.37
C LEU A 10 -15.76 15.03 7.40
N ASN A 11 -16.96 14.44 7.38
CA ASN A 11 -18.04 14.75 6.44
C ASN A 11 -17.61 14.74 4.94
N LEU A 12 -16.70 13.84 4.58
CA LEU A 12 -16.22 13.68 3.20
C LEU A 12 -17.24 12.90 2.37
N LYS A 13 -17.43 13.30 1.11
CA LYS A 13 -18.44 12.74 0.19
C LYS A 13 -17.84 12.06 -1.05
N GLY A 14 -16.52 12.03 -1.18
CA GLY A 14 -15.83 11.30 -2.25
C GLY A 14 -15.83 9.78 -2.04
N PRO A 15 -15.18 9.01 -2.94
CA PRO A 15 -15.01 7.56 -2.79
C PRO A 15 -14.40 7.18 -1.44
N SER A 16 -14.96 6.15 -0.79
CA SER A 16 -14.58 5.74 0.57
C SER A 16 -14.37 4.24 0.64
N LEU A 17 -13.16 3.78 0.33
CA LEU A 17 -12.82 2.37 0.13
C LEU A 17 -11.82 1.87 1.18
N THR A 18 -11.98 0.62 1.60
CA THR A 18 -10.94 -0.12 2.34
C THR A 18 -10.34 -1.15 1.39
N ILE A 19 -9.03 -1.10 1.18
CA ILE A 19 -8.32 -1.92 0.20
C ILE A 19 -7.60 -3.06 0.92
N ASP A 20 -7.75 -4.28 0.42
CA ASP A 20 -6.99 -5.44 0.87
C ASP A 20 -6.38 -6.17 -0.35
N THR A 21 -5.09 -5.93 -0.55
CA THR A 21 -4.23 -6.66 -1.48
C THR A 21 -3.02 -7.24 -0.71
N ALA A 22 -3.25 -7.65 0.55
CA ALA A 22 -2.22 -8.09 1.47
C ALA A 22 -1.09 -7.05 1.67
N ARG A 23 0.15 -7.39 1.32
CA ARG A 23 1.34 -6.56 1.61
C ARG A 23 1.40 -5.27 0.79
N SER A 24 0.69 -5.17 -0.32
CA SER A 24 0.68 -3.99 -1.19
C SER A 24 -0.47 -3.01 -0.94
N SER A 25 -1.37 -3.31 0.01
CA SER A 25 -2.64 -2.59 0.21
C SER A 25 -2.50 -1.07 0.27
N SER A 26 -1.50 -0.54 1.00
CA SER A 26 -1.29 0.90 1.13
C SER A 26 -0.84 1.56 -0.18
N LEU A 27 0.01 0.89 -0.97
CA LEU A 27 0.43 1.40 -2.28
C LEU A 27 -0.70 1.32 -3.30
N VAL A 28 -1.54 0.28 -3.26
CA VAL A 28 -2.74 0.20 -4.11
C VAL A 28 -3.74 1.29 -3.72
N ALA A 29 -3.93 1.58 -2.43
CA ALA A 29 -4.76 2.70 -1.99
C ALA A 29 -4.25 4.05 -2.53
N ILE A 30 -2.93 4.28 -2.53
CA ILE A 30 -2.31 5.46 -3.12
C ILE A 30 -2.54 5.51 -4.64
N HIS A 31 -2.38 4.38 -5.35
CA HIS A 31 -2.64 4.30 -6.78
C HIS A 31 -4.09 4.66 -7.12
N LEU A 32 -5.08 4.07 -6.43
CA LEU A 32 -6.49 4.35 -6.66
C LEU A 32 -6.88 5.79 -6.29
N ALA A 33 -6.27 6.36 -5.26
CA ALA A 33 -6.45 7.78 -4.94
C ALA A 33 -5.91 8.68 -6.07
N CYS A 34 -4.75 8.35 -6.63
CA CYS A 34 -4.21 9.08 -7.78
C CYS A 34 -5.11 8.94 -9.02
N GLU A 35 -5.67 7.76 -9.28
CA GLU A 35 -6.66 7.55 -10.36
C GLU A 35 -7.91 8.39 -10.14
N SER A 36 -8.48 8.39 -8.93
CA SER A 36 -9.67 9.19 -8.60
C SER A 36 -9.42 10.70 -8.77
N LEU A 37 -8.21 11.18 -8.44
CA LEU A 37 -7.81 12.56 -8.68
C LEU A 37 -7.64 12.87 -10.17
N ARG A 38 -7.07 11.94 -10.95
CA ARG A 38 -6.88 12.10 -12.40
C ARG A 38 -8.20 12.07 -13.17
N SER A 39 -9.13 11.22 -12.78
CA SER A 39 -10.45 11.11 -13.40
C SER A 39 -11.41 12.23 -12.96
N GLY A 40 -11.06 12.99 -11.92
CA GLY A 40 -11.89 14.06 -11.38
C GLY A 40 -13.02 13.58 -10.46
N GLU A 41 -13.05 12.29 -10.10
CA GLU A 41 -13.96 11.76 -9.07
C GLU A 41 -13.68 12.37 -7.68
N SER A 42 -12.43 12.76 -7.44
CA SER A 42 -12.00 13.46 -6.23
C SER A 42 -11.17 14.69 -6.57
N THR A 43 -11.26 15.75 -5.77
CA THR A 43 -10.39 16.93 -5.86
C THR A 43 -9.23 16.89 -4.87
N MET A 44 -9.37 16.11 -3.81
CA MET A 44 -8.36 15.78 -2.81
C MET A 44 -8.66 14.38 -2.27
N ALA A 45 -7.64 13.61 -1.87
CA ALA A 45 -7.81 12.25 -1.38
C ALA A 45 -6.94 11.98 -0.14
N LEU A 46 -7.47 11.17 0.78
CA LEU A 46 -6.69 10.56 1.86
C LEU A 46 -6.35 9.12 1.45
N ALA A 47 -5.07 8.77 1.42
CA ALA A 47 -4.61 7.43 1.07
C ALA A 47 -3.53 6.95 2.02
N GLY A 48 -3.63 5.71 2.47
CA GLY A 48 -2.75 5.19 3.51
C GLY A 48 -2.99 3.73 3.82
N GLY A 49 -2.41 3.27 4.92
CA GLY A 49 -2.58 1.91 5.40
C GLY A 49 -2.31 1.79 6.89
N VAL A 50 -2.84 0.71 7.46
CA VAL A 50 -2.62 0.32 8.84
C VAL A 50 -2.44 -1.19 8.90
N PHE A 51 -1.49 -1.63 9.73
CA PHE A 51 -1.32 -3.03 10.07
C PHE A 51 -1.04 -3.13 11.57
N VAL A 52 -1.88 -3.89 12.27
CA VAL A 52 -1.81 -4.14 13.72
C VAL A 52 -2.10 -5.61 13.95
N MET A 53 -1.27 -6.26 14.76
CA MET A 53 -1.39 -7.63 15.23
C MET A 53 -2.01 -7.64 16.63
N SER A 54 -3.32 -7.49 16.71
CA SER A 54 -4.04 -7.49 18.00
C SER A 54 -4.13 -8.87 18.68
N SER A 55 -3.61 -9.93 18.05
CA SER A 55 -3.54 -11.28 18.61
C SER A 55 -2.32 -12.03 18.05
N PRO A 56 -1.83 -13.09 18.72
CA PRO A 56 -0.69 -13.86 18.23
C PRO A 56 -1.01 -14.72 17.00
N GLN A 57 -2.26 -14.79 16.55
CA GLN A 57 -2.69 -15.72 15.50
C GLN A 57 -1.95 -15.52 14.18
N TYR A 58 -1.77 -14.27 13.75
CA TYR A 58 -1.05 -13.98 12.51
C TYR A 58 0.44 -14.32 12.63
N TYR A 59 1.05 -14.05 13.78
CA TYR A 59 2.43 -14.44 14.06
C TYR A 59 2.60 -15.96 14.03
N LEU A 60 1.72 -16.71 14.69
CA LEU A 60 1.73 -18.18 14.69
C LEU A 60 1.50 -18.76 13.29
N MET A 61 0.61 -18.15 12.50
CA MET A 61 0.40 -18.54 11.11
C MET A 61 1.68 -18.33 10.28
N ALA A 62 2.30 -17.15 10.37
CA ALA A 62 3.54 -16.84 9.66
C ALA A 62 4.70 -17.76 10.07
N ALA A 63 4.78 -18.14 11.35
CA ALA A 63 5.76 -19.12 11.83
C ALA A 63 5.52 -20.50 11.20
N LYS A 64 4.26 -20.97 11.18
CA LYS A 64 3.89 -22.28 10.59
C LYS A 64 4.15 -22.36 9.09
N THR A 65 4.07 -21.24 8.38
CA THR A 65 4.37 -21.16 6.94
C THR A 65 5.84 -20.84 6.64
N GLN A 66 6.71 -20.89 7.67
CA GLN A 66 8.15 -20.62 7.55
C GLN A 66 8.47 -19.24 6.94
N MET A 67 7.60 -18.26 7.15
CA MET A 67 7.79 -16.89 6.66
C MET A 67 8.76 -16.09 7.54
N LEU A 68 8.84 -16.42 8.83
CA LEU A 68 9.57 -15.64 9.82
C LEU A 68 11.06 -16.01 9.87
N SER A 69 11.92 -14.99 9.97
CA SER A 69 13.34 -15.17 10.23
C SER A 69 13.55 -15.64 11.68
N PRO A 70 14.30 -16.74 11.94
CA PRO A 70 14.63 -17.18 13.29
C PRO A 70 15.54 -16.17 14.04
N ASP A 71 16.28 -15.35 13.30
CA ASP A 71 17.20 -14.35 13.85
C ASP A 71 16.49 -13.04 14.24
N GLY A 72 15.16 -12.96 14.07
CA GLY A 72 14.39 -11.77 14.42
C GLY A 72 14.80 -10.51 13.65
N THR A 73 15.36 -10.65 12.43
CA THR A 73 15.79 -9.50 11.59
C THR A 73 15.42 -9.71 10.12
N CYS A 74 14.91 -8.67 9.45
CA CYS A 74 14.79 -8.65 7.98
C CYS A 74 16.15 -8.32 7.36
N LYS A 75 16.84 -9.33 6.80
CA LYS A 75 18.16 -9.15 6.17
C LYS A 75 18.03 -8.91 4.66
N THR A 76 17.33 -7.85 4.27
CA THR A 76 17.02 -7.57 2.85
C THR A 76 18.31 -7.53 2.01
N PHE A 77 18.36 -8.32 0.95
CA PHE A 77 19.50 -8.48 0.02
C PHE A 77 20.76 -9.15 0.59
N ASP A 78 20.74 -9.61 1.84
CA ASP A 78 21.86 -10.33 2.44
C ASP A 78 21.91 -11.81 1.97
N ARG A 79 23.11 -12.38 1.88
CA ARG A 79 23.31 -13.80 1.52
C ARG A 79 22.64 -14.76 2.52
N GLY A 80 22.58 -14.38 3.79
CA GLY A 80 21.97 -15.12 4.88
C GLY A 80 20.52 -14.75 5.16
N ALA A 81 19.82 -14.09 4.21
CA ALA A 81 18.40 -13.80 4.32
C ALA A 81 17.57 -15.09 4.46
N ASN A 82 16.79 -15.18 5.53
CA ASN A 82 16.11 -16.41 5.95
C ASN A 82 14.68 -16.17 6.46
N GLY A 83 14.05 -15.06 6.04
CA GLY A 83 12.66 -14.73 6.37
C GLY A 83 12.47 -13.24 6.66
N ILE A 84 11.28 -12.89 7.15
CA ILE A 84 10.92 -11.53 7.58
C ILE A 84 10.65 -11.45 9.07
N VAL A 85 10.55 -10.23 9.57
CA VAL A 85 9.97 -9.89 10.87
C VAL A 85 8.71 -9.09 10.62
N LEU A 86 7.69 -9.35 11.42
CA LEU A 86 6.44 -8.61 11.36
C LEU A 86 6.58 -7.31 12.15
N GLY A 87 6.13 -6.21 11.57
CA GLY A 87 6.08 -4.90 12.22
C GLY A 87 4.68 -4.32 12.08
N GLU A 88 4.29 -3.52 13.06
CA GLU A 88 3.03 -2.79 13.08
C GLU A 88 3.25 -1.34 12.64
N GLY A 89 2.21 -0.69 12.13
CA GLY A 89 2.30 0.71 11.75
C GLY A 89 1.03 1.26 11.13
N VAL A 90 0.93 2.58 11.12
CA VAL A 90 -0.12 3.35 10.46
C VAL A 90 0.49 4.56 9.77
N GLY A 91 0.00 4.89 8.58
CA GLY A 91 0.43 6.07 7.85
C GLY A 91 -0.58 6.48 6.78
N THR A 92 -0.69 7.79 6.56
CA THR A 92 -1.63 8.40 5.61
C THR A 92 -0.99 9.59 4.91
N LEU A 93 -1.35 9.79 3.64
CA LEU A 93 -1.00 10.94 2.82
C LEU A 93 -2.27 11.73 2.49
N VAL A 94 -2.13 13.06 2.42
CA VAL A 94 -3.10 13.93 1.76
C VAL A 94 -2.60 14.16 0.33
N LEU A 95 -3.42 13.81 -0.66
CA LEU A 95 -3.07 13.87 -2.07
C LEU A 95 -3.97 14.87 -2.80
N LYS A 96 -3.39 15.64 -3.70
CA LYS A 96 -4.07 16.69 -4.48
C LYS A 96 -3.37 16.88 -5.82
N PRO A 97 -4.07 17.28 -6.90
CA PRO A 97 -3.43 17.64 -8.16
C PRO A 97 -2.42 18.78 -7.94
N LEU A 98 -1.20 18.63 -8.50
CA LEU A 98 -0.09 19.55 -8.24
C LEU A 98 -0.43 21.02 -8.53
N GLY A 99 -1.14 21.30 -9.63
CA GLY A 99 -1.55 22.66 -9.98
C GLY A 99 -2.45 23.30 -8.91
N ALA A 100 -3.39 22.53 -8.36
CA ALA A 100 -4.25 23.00 -7.28
C ALA A 100 -3.49 23.17 -5.96
N ALA A 101 -2.53 22.27 -5.67
CA ALA A 101 -1.70 22.39 -4.48
C ALA A 101 -0.81 23.65 -4.51
N ILE A 102 -0.25 23.98 -5.68
CA ILE A 102 0.53 25.21 -5.89
C ILE A 102 -0.36 26.45 -5.76
N ALA A 103 -1.53 26.45 -6.40
CA ALA A 103 -2.47 27.57 -6.35
C ALA A 103 -2.91 27.89 -4.90
N ASP A 104 -3.15 26.85 -4.11
CA ASP A 104 -3.57 26.98 -2.72
C ASP A 104 -2.38 27.16 -1.74
N ARG A 105 -1.15 27.17 -2.26
CA ARG A 105 0.10 27.35 -1.50
C ARG A 105 0.31 26.28 -0.41
N ASP A 106 -0.09 25.05 -0.71
CA ASP A 106 0.10 23.90 0.16
C ASP A 106 1.60 23.59 0.35
N HIS A 107 1.97 23.04 1.51
CA HIS A 107 3.31 22.48 1.71
C HIS A 107 3.42 21.13 0.99
N ILE A 108 4.33 21.05 0.01
CA ILE A 108 4.49 19.86 -0.85
C ILE A 108 5.72 19.06 -0.42
N TYR A 109 5.49 17.88 0.15
CA TYR A 109 6.56 16.94 0.51
C TYR A 109 7.20 16.26 -0.72
N GLY A 110 6.44 16.08 -1.79
CA GLY A 110 6.90 15.42 -3.00
C GLY A 110 5.79 15.31 -4.05
N VAL A 111 6.14 14.85 -5.25
CA VAL A 111 5.21 14.69 -6.38
C VAL A 111 5.22 13.24 -6.85
N ILE A 112 4.05 12.60 -6.86
CA ILE A 112 3.87 11.27 -7.45
C ILE A 112 3.80 11.44 -8.98
N LYS A 113 4.84 10.99 -9.69
CA LYS A 113 4.93 11.12 -11.15
C LYS A 113 4.14 10.07 -11.92
N GLY A 114 3.99 8.89 -11.34
CA GLY A 114 3.28 7.76 -11.92
C GLY A 114 3.05 6.68 -10.86
N SER A 115 2.03 5.85 -11.06
CA SER A 115 1.75 4.66 -10.25
C SER A 115 1.02 3.62 -11.09
N ALA A 116 1.30 2.34 -10.84
CA ALA A 116 0.71 1.22 -11.57
C ALA A 116 0.47 0.04 -10.62
N ILE A 117 -0.43 -0.85 -11.03
CA ILE A 117 -0.73 -2.11 -10.34
C ILE A 117 -0.89 -3.23 -11.38
N ASN A 118 -0.51 -4.46 -11.03
CA ASN A 118 -0.77 -5.66 -11.83
C ASN A 118 -0.85 -6.91 -10.93
N GLN A 119 -0.85 -8.09 -11.55
CA GLN A 119 -0.86 -9.38 -10.86
C GLN A 119 0.15 -10.34 -11.48
N ASP A 120 0.74 -11.19 -10.63
CA ASP A 120 1.76 -12.16 -11.02
C ASP A 120 1.19 -13.32 -11.86
N GLY A 121 -0.13 -13.54 -11.80
CA GLY A 121 -0.80 -14.61 -12.54
C GLY A 121 -0.45 -16.00 -11.99
N ARG A 122 -0.24 -16.98 -12.89
CA ARG A 122 0.06 -18.36 -12.50
C ARG A 122 1.57 -18.54 -12.30
N THR A 123 1.99 -18.72 -11.05
CA THR A 123 3.40 -18.99 -10.69
C THR A 123 3.57 -20.41 -10.10
N LYS A 124 4.77 -20.74 -9.62
CA LYS A 124 5.08 -22.07 -9.04
C LYS A 124 4.38 -22.34 -7.70
N GLY A 125 3.74 -21.34 -7.11
CA GLY A 125 2.95 -21.45 -5.89
C GLY A 125 2.24 -20.13 -5.64
N ILE A 126 1.08 -20.14 -4.99
CA ILE A 126 0.23 -18.94 -4.84
C ILE A 126 0.92 -17.73 -4.17
N THR A 127 2.01 -17.94 -3.44
CA THR A 127 2.83 -16.90 -2.79
C THR A 127 4.16 -16.63 -3.49
N ALA A 128 4.50 -17.36 -4.55
CA ALA A 128 5.75 -17.19 -5.27
C ALA A 128 5.65 -15.98 -6.20
N PRO A 129 6.59 -15.02 -6.11
CA PRO A 129 6.58 -13.82 -6.96
C PRO A 129 6.92 -14.16 -8.41
N ASP A 130 6.42 -13.35 -9.35
CA ASP A 130 6.80 -13.43 -10.76
C ASP A 130 7.71 -12.26 -11.20
N MET A 131 8.89 -12.59 -11.74
CA MET A 131 9.87 -11.58 -12.16
C MET A 131 9.41 -10.80 -13.39
N LEU A 132 8.75 -11.46 -14.35
CA LEU A 132 8.33 -10.81 -15.60
C LEU A 132 7.18 -9.85 -15.35
N ALA A 133 6.22 -10.23 -14.50
CA ALA A 133 5.13 -9.37 -14.05
C ALA A 133 5.66 -8.14 -13.31
N GLN A 134 6.62 -8.30 -12.39
CA GLN A 134 7.23 -7.16 -11.70
C GLN A 134 8.02 -6.24 -12.65
N LYS A 135 8.74 -6.81 -13.62
CA LYS A 135 9.42 -6.02 -14.65
C LYS A 135 8.41 -5.24 -15.50
N ALA A 136 7.34 -5.89 -15.95
CA ALA A 136 6.27 -5.26 -16.72
C ALA A 136 5.59 -4.13 -15.95
N LEU A 137 5.36 -4.32 -14.64
CA LEU A 137 4.83 -3.29 -13.75
C LEU A 137 5.72 -2.04 -13.75
N LEU A 138 7.03 -2.20 -13.57
CA LEU A 138 7.97 -1.08 -13.46
C LEU A 138 8.07 -0.23 -14.73
N VAL A 139 7.77 -0.79 -15.91
CA VAL A 139 7.88 -0.10 -17.21
C VAL A 139 6.53 0.35 -17.78
N SER A 140 5.46 0.27 -16.99
CA SER A 140 4.09 0.62 -17.41
C SER A 140 3.70 2.09 -17.18
N LEU A 141 4.65 2.92 -16.73
CA LEU A 141 4.45 4.32 -16.37
C LEU A 141 4.84 5.30 -17.47
#